data_AF-A0A3P1Y409-F1
#
_entry.id   AF-A0A3P1Y409-F1
#
_cell.length_a   1.000
_cell.length_b   1.000
_cell.length_c   1.000
_cell.angle_alpha   90.00
_cell.angle_beta   90.00
_cell.angle_gamma   90.00
#
_symmetry.space_group_name_H-M   'P 1'
#
loop_
_entity.id
_entity.type
_entity.pdbx_description
1 polymer ?
#
loop_
_entity_poly.entity_id
_entity_poly.type
_entity_poly.pdbx_seq_one_letter_code
_entity_poly.pdbx_strand_id
1 'polypeptide(L)' 'MKFYDLDALENKCNTDNKYEITALIAARARWLSEHKTVENGLPANEKYLSMALLEVEKGEFPANRCSSPEAVPEEA' A
#
# COMPACT_ATOMS: atom_id res chain seq x y z
N MET A 1 -7.41 4.38 15.20
CA MET A 1 -7.20 4.18 13.75
C MET A 1 -6.70 5.49 13.15
N LYS A 2 -5.65 5.45 12.32
CA LYS A 2 -5.24 6.63 11.54
C LYS A 2 -6.10 6.70 10.28
N PHE A 3 -6.79 7.82 10.10
CA PHE A 3 -7.45 8.14 8.83
C PHE A 3 -6.42 8.83 7.93
N TYR A 4 -6.23 8.31 6.74
CA TYR A 4 -5.35 8.91 5.73
C TYR A 4 -6.19 9.73 4.75
N ASP A 5 -5.64 10.86 4.32
CA ASP A 5 -6.29 11.76 3.38
C ASP A 5 -6.21 11.17 1.96
N LEU A 6 -7.38 10.93 1.35
CA LEU A 6 -7.48 10.31 0.03
C LEU A 6 -7.04 11.27 -1.08
N ASP A 7 -7.36 12.55 -0.97
CA ASP A 7 -6.93 13.58 -1.93
C ASP A 7 -5.40 13.73 -1.92
N ALA A 8 -4.80 13.63 -0.73
CA ALA A 8 -3.35 13.60 -0.60
C ALA A 8 -2.73 12.37 -1.26
N LEU A 9 -3.38 11.21 -1.15
CA LEU A 9 -2.95 9.96 -1.78
C LEU A 9 -3.03 10.02 -3.30
N GLU A 10 -4.11 10.56 -3.86
CA GLU A 10 -4.31 10.74 -5.30
C GLU A 10 -3.20 11.63 -5.91
N ASN A 11 -2.91 12.74 -5.25
CA ASN A 11 -1.84 13.64 -5.68
C ASN A 11 -0.44 12.99 -5.61
N LYS A 12 -0.22 12.11 -4.63
CA LYS A 12 1.07 11.39 -4.45
C LYS A 12 1.24 10.22 -5.43
N CYS A 13 0.16 9.50 -5.71
CA CYS A 13 0.15 8.39 -6.68
C CYS A 13 0.01 8.88 -8.13
N ASN A 14 -0.21 10.19 -8.34
CA ASN A 14 -0.41 10.79 -9.66
C ASN A 14 -1.55 10.13 -10.45
N THR A 15 -2.58 9.65 -9.75
CA THR A 15 -3.77 9.02 -10.32
C THR A 15 -4.98 9.39 -9.48
N ASP A 16 -6.09 9.68 -10.12
CA ASP A 16 -7.41 9.87 -9.48
C ASP A 16 -8.16 8.54 -9.30
N ASN A 17 -7.58 7.44 -9.81
CA ASN A 17 -8.21 6.13 -9.72
C ASN A 17 -8.01 5.50 -8.34
N LYS A 18 -9.03 5.68 -7.49
CA LYS A 18 -9.09 5.14 -6.12
C LYS A 18 -8.86 3.63 -6.05
N TYR A 19 -9.24 2.87 -7.10
CA TYR A 19 -9.03 1.43 -7.14
C TYR A 19 -7.57 1.06 -7.35
N GLU A 20 -6.85 1.79 -8.20
CA GLU A 20 -5.41 1.60 -8.42
C GLU A 20 -4.62 1.93 -7.17
N ILE A 21 -4.96 3.04 -6.50
CA ILE A 21 -4.37 3.42 -5.22
C ILE A 21 -4.59 2.32 -4.17
N THR A 22 -5.82 1.81 -4.07
CA THR A 22 -6.16 0.73 -3.12
C THR A 22 -5.38 -0.55 -3.41
N ALA A 23 -5.32 -0.97 -4.68
CA ALA A 23 -4.57 -2.15 -5.09
C ALA A 23 -3.07 -2.01 -4.80
N LEU A 24 -2.52 -0.83 -5.03
CA LEU A 24 -1.12 -0.49 -4.82
C LEU A 24 -0.74 -0.52 -3.32
N ILE A 25 -1.58 0.05 -2.46
CA ILE A 25 -1.42 -0.01 -1.00
C ILE A 25 -1.53 -1.44 -0.50
N ALA A 26 -2.51 -2.20 -0.98
CA ALA A 26 -2.71 -3.59 -0.59
C ALA A 26 -1.53 -4.47 -1.01
N ALA A 27 -1.03 -4.33 -2.24
CA ALA A 27 0.15 -5.06 -2.73
C ALA A 27 1.38 -4.73 -1.89
N ARG A 28 1.56 -3.46 -1.50
CA ARG A 28 2.68 -3.06 -0.65
C ARG A 28 2.55 -3.59 0.77
N ALA A 29 1.36 -3.52 1.35
CA ALA A 29 1.10 -4.08 2.67
C ALA A 29 1.38 -5.59 2.70
N ARG A 30 1.01 -6.31 1.63
CA ARG A 30 1.35 -7.73 1.46
C ARG A 30 2.86 -7.95 1.40
N TRP A 31 3.56 -7.19 0.55
CA TRP A 31 5.02 -7.29 0.45
C TRP A 31 5.72 -7.02 1.80
N LEU A 32 5.27 -5.99 2.53
CA LEU A 32 5.76 -5.67 3.88
C LEU A 32 5.51 -6.83 4.84
N SER A 33 4.36 -7.50 4.76
CA SER A 33 4.05 -8.66 5.60
C SER A 33 4.96 -9.86 5.35
N GLU A 34 5.42 -10.03 4.10
CA GLU A 34 6.25 -11.16 3.66
C GLU A 34 7.75 -10.89 3.88
N HIS A 35 8.19 -9.64 3.73
CA HIS A 35 9.62 -9.28 3.68
C HIS A 35 10.10 -8.46 4.89
N LYS A 36 9.21 -7.94 5.73
CA LYS A 36 9.57 -7.06 6.84
C LYS A 36 8.92 -7.54 8.13
N THR A 37 9.72 -8.06 9.04
CA THR A 37 9.27 -8.41 10.39
C THR A 37 9.10 -7.15 11.22
N VAL A 38 7.85 -6.77 11.54
CA VAL A 38 7.56 -5.59 12.37
C VAL A 38 7.28 -6.05 13.80
N GLU A 39 8.19 -5.74 14.72
CA GLU A 39 8.08 -6.12 16.15
C GLU A 39 6.83 -5.53 16.86
N ASN A 40 6.50 -6.12 18.01
CA ASN A 40 5.17 -6.27 18.61
C ASN A 40 4.35 -5.00 18.97
N GLY A 41 3.00 -5.12 18.92
CA GLY A 41 2.07 -4.17 19.56
C GLY A 41 0.69 -3.97 18.90
N LEU A 42 0.53 -4.35 17.64
CA LEU A 42 -0.69 -4.18 16.82
C LEU A 42 -0.96 -5.46 16.03
N PRO A 43 -2.22 -5.78 15.68
CA PRO A 43 -2.52 -6.93 14.85
C PRO A 43 -1.81 -6.78 13.49
N ALA A 44 -1.18 -7.87 13.02
CA ALA A 44 -0.23 -7.84 11.91
C ALA A 44 -0.82 -7.23 10.63
N ASN A 45 -2.10 -7.50 10.36
CA ASN A 45 -2.83 -6.96 9.21
C ASN A 45 -2.92 -5.43 9.22
N GLU A 46 -3.23 -4.80 10.34
CA GLU A 46 -3.37 -3.33 10.42
C GLU A 46 -2.02 -2.61 10.43
N LYS A 47 -0.95 -3.27 10.90
CA LYS A 47 0.41 -2.73 10.89
C LYS A 47 0.91 -2.47 9.48
N TYR A 48 0.85 -3.47 8.61
CA TYR A 48 1.43 -3.37 7.28
C TYR A 48 0.65 -2.43 6.38
N LEU A 49 -0.68 -2.38 6.52
CA LEU A 49 -1.51 -1.41 5.81
C LEU A 49 -1.15 0.02 6.21
N SER A 50 -1.02 0.27 7.52
CA SER A 50 -0.64 1.59 8.04
C SER A 50 0.79 1.98 7.62
N MET A 51 1.72 1.03 7.55
CA MET A 51 3.08 1.29 7.05
C MET A 51 3.09 1.59 5.56
N ALA A 52 2.35 0.84 4.75
CA ALA A 52 2.25 1.08 3.31
C ALA A 52 1.67 2.49 3.04
N LEU A 53 0.61 2.87 3.75
CA LEU A 53 0.02 4.20 3.68
C LEU A 53 1.02 5.31 4.09
N LEU A 54 1.81 5.08 5.13
CA LEU A 54 2.84 6.01 5.57
C LEU A 54 3.98 6.17 4.55
N GLU A 55 4.40 5.09 3.89
CA GLU A 55 5.41 5.14 2.83
C GLU A 55 4.92 5.93 1.61
N VAL A 56 3.63 5.81 1.26
CA VAL A 56 3.00 6.62 0.20
C VAL A 56 2.95 8.10 0.59
N GLU A 57 2.50 8.41 1.80
CA GLU A 57 2.43 9.79 2.32
C GLU A 57 3.80 10.49 2.28
N LYS A 58 4.85 9.78 2.71
CA LYS A 58 6.23 10.28 2.71
C LYS A 58 6.87 10.36 1.32
N GLY A 59 6.25 9.79 0.29
CA GLY A 59 6.84 9.68 -1.05
C GLY A 59 8.02 8.69 -1.12
N GLU A 60 8.14 7.80 -0.12
CA GLU A 60 9.14 6.73 -0.09
C GLU A 60 8.68 5.49 -0.88
N PHE A 61 7.48 5.54 -1.43
CA PHE A 61 6.92 4.48 -2.25
C PHE A 61 7.62 4.41 -3.61
N PRO A 62 8.03 3.22 -4.09
CA PRO A 62 8.66 3.10 -5.40
C PRO A 62 7.67 3.48 -6.49
N ALA A 63 7.89 4.64 -7.12
CA ALA A 63 7.10 5.16 -8.24
C ALA A 63 6.99 4.20 -9.44
N ASN A 64 7.80 3.14 -9.46
CA ASN A 64 7.97 2.24 -10.60
C ASN A 64 6.97 1.07 -10.69
N ARG A 65 5.88 1.06 -9.91
CA ARG A 65 4.81 0.03 -10.03
C ARG A 65 3.44 0.57 -10.45
N CYS A 66 3.32 1.86 -10.78
CA CYS A 66 2.12 2.39 -11.47
C CYS A 66 2.00 1.89 -12.93
N SER A 67 2.94 1.08 -13.41
CA SER A 67 2.92 0.52 -14.75
C SER A 67 3.20 -0.98 -14.69
N SER A 68 2.30 -1.77 -14.11
CA SER A 68 1.93 -3.12 -14.58
C SER A 68 0.99 -3.79 -13.56
N PRO A 69 -0.18 -4.32 -13.99
CA PRO A 69 -0.94 -5.24 -13.18
C PRO A 69 -0.19 -6.57 -13.15
N GLU A 70 0.53 -6.83 -12.05
CA GLU A 70 1.04 -8.19 -11.80
C GLU A 70 -0.17 -9.05 -11.42
N ALA A 71 -0.52 -9.95 -12.34
CA ALA A 71 -1.69 -10.82 -12.30
C ALA A 71 -1.73 -11.62 -10.99
N VAL A 72 -2.88 -11.57 -10.32
CA VAL A 72 -3.21 -12.50 -9.24
C VAL A 72 -3.49 -13.86 -9.90
N PRO A 73 -2.78 -14.96 -9.57
CA PRO A 73 -3.26 -16.28 -9.95
C PRO A 73 -4.46 -16.60 -9.05
N GLU A 74 -5.64 -16.60 -9.66
CA GLU A 74 -6.86 -17.19 -9.12
C GLU A 74 -6.64 -18.71 -9.15
N GLU A 75 -6.37 -19.33 -8.00
CA GLU A 75 -6.35 -20.79 -7.89
C GLU A 75 -7.80 -21.32 -7.84
N ALA A 76 -8.05 -22.31 -8.71
CA ALA A 76 -9.31 -22.95 -9.04
C ALA A 76 -9.73 -24.07 -8.08
#